data_AF-A0A954JQM3-F1
#
_entry.id   AF-A0A954JQM3-F1
#
_cell.length_a   1.000
_cell.length_b   1.000
_cell.length_c   1.000
_cell.angle_alpha   90.00
_cell.angle_beta   90.00
_cell.angle_gamma   90.00
#
_symmetry.space_group_name_H-M   'P 1'
#
loop_
_entity.id
_entity.type
_entity.pdbx_description
1 polymer ?
#
loop_
_entity_poly.entity_id
_entity_poly.type
_entity_poly.pdbx_seq_one_letter_code
_entity_poly.pdbx_strand_id
1 'polypeptide(L)'
;WLVAELETPRPLISPDATYSPETTETLNVLRVARRALEEISPRCLGSYVISMTRQASDVLAVLVLQKQAGLVLGGAGRTPIPVAPLFETIEDLRHAPQVLDALLAMPAYRQVVEAQGSIQEVMIGYSDSSKDGGILTSSWELYKAQAALAQVAKNHGVGLRLFHGRGGTVGRGGGPSHEAILAQPPGTVACRIKITEQGEVVSSKYSLPAIAQRSLELATSAVLTASLPSHESHPEHWNEVMEAISARAFDAYRGVVRETPGFLEYFHQATPVDELQHLQIGSRPAKRKQGSKSLDDL
;
A
#
# COMPACT_ATOMS: atom_id res chain seq x y z
N TRP A 1 -4.74 -24.62 2.11
CA TRP A 1 -5.86 -24.67 1.14
C TRP A 1 -5.62 -23.77 -0.07
N LEU A 2 -5.51 -22.43 0.09
CA LEU A 2 -5.30 -21.51 -1.04
C LEU A 2 -4.12 -21.86 -1.96
N VAL A 3 -2.98 -22.29 -1.41
CA VAL A 3 -1.83 -22.75 -2.19
C VAL A 3 -2.20 -23.93 -3.10
N ALA A 4 -2.92 -24.92 -2.58
CA ALA A 4 -3.39 -26.06 -3.38
C ALA A 4 -4.39 -25.64 -4.46
N GLU A 5 -5.25 -24.66 -4.18
CA GLU A 5 -6.17 -24.09 -5.17
C GLU A 5 -5.44 -23.29 -6.27
N LEU A 6 -4.28 -22.69 -5.96
CA LEU A 6 -3.43 -22.05 -6.97
C LEU A 6 -2.75 -23.07 -7.90
N GLU A 7 -2.46 -24.26 -7.41
CA GLU A 7 -1.77 -25.32 -8.19
C GLU A 7 -2.76 -26.17 -9.03
N THR A 8 -3.98 -26.40 -8.54
CA THR A 8 -4.95 -27.28 -9.23
C THR A 8 -5.61 -26.62 -10.44
N PRO A 9 -5.71 -27.25 -11.63
CA PRO A 9 -6.38 -26.64 -12.79
C PRO A 9 -7.91 -26.56 -12.64
N ARG A 10 -8.48 -27.14 -11.57
CA ARG A 10 -9.92 -27.19 -11.33
C ARG A 10 -10.51 -25.78 -11.16
N PRO A 11 -11.61 -25.44 -11.87
CA PRO A 11 -12.40 -24.25 -11.57
C PRO A 11 -13.08 -24.35 -10.20
N LEU A 12 -12.99 -23.26 -9.44
CA LEU A 12 -13.65 -23.08 -8.15
C LEU A 12 -15.02 -22.40 -8.31
N ILE A 13 -15.13 -21.48 -9.28
CA ILE A 13 -16.38 -20.77 -9.57
C ILE A 13 -17.27 -21.67 -10.43
N SER A 14 -18.42 -22.06 -9.88
CA SER A 14 -19.48 -22.73 -10.64
C SER A 14 -20.26 -21.72 -11.49
N PRO A 15 -20.46 -21.96 -12.79
CA PRO A 15 -21.32 -21.15 -13.65
C PRO A 15 -22.80 -21.17 -13.22
N ASP A 16 -23.25 -22.26 -12.61
CA ASP A 16 -24.66 -22.50 -12.27
C ASP A 16 -25.02 -22.07 -10.83
N ALA A 17 -24.04 -21.55 -10.07
CA ALA A 17 -24.27 -21.09 -8.71
C ALA A 17 -24.74 -19.63 -8.68
N THR A 18 -25.71 -19.35 -7.81
CA THR A 18 -26.13 -17.99 -7.48
C THR A 18 -25.25 -17.43 -6.38
N TYR A 19 -24.53 -16.35 -6.67
CA TYR A 19 -23.69 -15.65 -5.68
C TYR A 19 -24.38 -14.39 -5.16
N SER A 20 -23.91 -13.87 -4.03
CA SER A 20 -24.37 -12.58 -3.52
C SER A 20 -24.03 -11.44 -4.51
N PRO A 21 -24.72 -10.29 -4.44
CA PRO A 21 -24.37 -9.12 -5.24
C PRO A 21 -22.91 -8.70 -5.10
N GLU A 22 -22.37 -8.67 -3.88
CA GLU A 22 -20.99 -8.27 -3.58
C GLU A 22 -19.97 -9.25 -4.15
N THR A 23 -20.27 -10.55 -4.07
CA THR A 23 -19.42 -11.59 -4.67
C THR A 23 -19.44 -11.46 -6.19
N THR A 24 -20.62 -11.25 -6.77
CA THR A 24 -20.79 -11.09 -8.22
C THR A 24 -20.04 -9.85 -8.73
N GLU A 25 -20.11 -8.74 -8.01
CA GLU A 25 -19.37 -7.51 -8.31
C GLU A 25 -17.86 -7.76 -8.30
N THR A 26 -17.33 -8.40 -7.25
CA THR A 26 -15.90 -8.73 -7.13
C THR A 26 -15.41 -9.55 -8.31
N LEU A 27 -16.17 -10.58 -8.70
CA LEU A 27 -15.84 -11.42 -9.85
C LEU A 27 -15.92 -10.65 -11.18
N ASN A 28 -16.92 -9.77 -11.32
CA ASN A 28 -17.09 -8.96 -12.51
C ASN A 28 -15.94 -7.97 -12.71
N VAL A 29 -15.40 -7.37 -11.64
CA VAL A 29 -14.20 -6.51 -11.72
C VAL A 29 -13.02 -7.27 -12.35
N LEU A 30 -12.78 -8.52 -11.94
CA LEU A 30 -11.69 -9.33 -12.51
C LEU A 30 -11.95 -9.74 -13.96
N ARG A 31 -13.22 -10.02 -14.32
CA ARG A 31 -13.61 -10.28 -15.71
C ARG A 31 -13.42 -9.05 -16.60
N VAL A 32 -13.78 -7.86 -16.10
CA VAL A 32 -13.54 -6.58 -16.78
C VAL A 32 -12.04 -6.33 -16.93
N ALA A 33 -11.24 -6.63 -15.90
CA ALA A 33 -9.79 -6.53 -15.97
C ALA A 33 -9.20 -7.43 -17.05
N ARG A 34 -9.65 -8.70 -17.16
CA ARG A 34 -9.24 -9.59 -18.26
C ARG A 34 -9.59 -9.01 -19.63
N ARG A 35 -10.84 -8.56 -19.80
CA ARG A 35 -11.30 -7.95 -21.06
C ARG A 35 -10.47 -6.71 -21.42
N ALA A 36 -10.15 -5.85 -20.45
CA ALA A 36 -9.32 -4.67 -20.70
C ALA A 36 -7.90 -5.03 -21.19
N LEU A 37 -7.32 -6.11 -20.66
CA LEU A 37 -6.01 -6.60 -21.10
C LEU A 37 -6.05 -7.18 -22.53
N GLU A 38 -7.15 -7.84 -22.90
CA GLU A 38 -7.37 -8.45 -24.22
C GLU A 38 -7.76 -7.42 -25.29
N GLU A 39 -8.65 -6.50 -24.96
CA GLU A 39 -9.30 -5.59 -25.91
C GLU A 39 -8.61 -4.21 -26.01
N ILE A 40 -7.92 -3.74 -24.94
CA ILE A 40 -7.31 -2.41 -24.91
C ILE A 40 -5.79 -2.49 -25.01
N SER A 41 -5.13 -3.11 -24.02
CA SER A 41 -3.67 -3.28 -24.01
C SER A 41 -3.23 -4.21 -22.89
N PRO A 42 -2.22 -5.08 -23.09
CA PRO A 42 -1.63 -5.86 -22.00
C PRO A 42 -0.93 -5.00 -20.92
N ARG A 43 -0.83 -3.68 -21.12
CA ARG A 43 -0.23 -2.72 -20.17
C ARG A 43 -1.24 -1.71 -19.61
N CYS A 44 -2.54 -1.88 -19.86
CA CYS A 44 -3.55 -0.91 -19.42
C CYS A 44 -3.80 -0.94 -17.90
N LEU A 45 -3.38 -2.02 -17.23
CA LEU A 45 -3.50 -2.19 -15.78
C LEU A 45 -2.11 -2.26 -15.13
N GLY A 46 -2.01 -1.64 -13.95
CA GLY A 46 -0.84 -1.75 -13.08
C GLY A 46 -0.97 -2.92 -12.11
N SER A 47 -0.86 -2.64 -10.82
CA SER A 47 -0.98 -3.64 -9.75
C SER A 47 -2.39 -3.70 -9.18
N TYR A 48 -2.83 -4.87 -8.76
CA TYR A 48 -4.01 -5.07 -7.92
C TYR A 48 -3.60 -4.81 -6.46
N VAL A 49 -4.08 -3.71 -5.88
CA VAL A 49 -3.78 -3.35 -4.49
C VAL A 49 -4.82 -3.95 -3.55
N ILE A 50 -4.37 -4.59 -2.47
CA ILE A 50 -5.24 -5.13 -1.42
C ILE A 50 -5.17 -4.25 -0.19
N SER A 51 -6.17 -3.37 -0.01
CA SER A 51 -6.34 -2.61 1.23
C SER A 51 -6.55 -3.54 2.42
N MET A 52 -6.15 -3.09 3.61
CA MET A 52 -6.28 -3.82 4.88
C MET A 52 -5.68 -5.23 4.84
N THR A 53 -4.49 -5.37 4.23
CA THR A 53 -3.79 -6.66 4.24
C THR A 53 -3.23 -6.96 5.63
N ARG A 54 -3.51 -8.14 6.17
CA ARG A 54 -3.06 -8.58 7.50
C ARG A 54 -2.24 -9.86 7.47
N GLN A 55 -2.43 -10.68 6.44
CA GLN A 55 -1.89 -12.04 6.40
C GLN A 55 -1.64 -12.50 4.97
N ALA A 56 -0.80 -13.52 4.82
CA ALA A 56 -0.45 -14.09 3.51
C ALA A 56 -1.68 -14.60 2.73
N SER A 57 -2.71 -15.09 3.42
CA SER A 57 -3.93 -15.57 2.78
C SER A 57 -4.70 -14.47 2.05
N ASP A 58 -4.59 -13.20 2.44
CA ASP A 58 -5.28 -12.10 1.76
C ASP A 58 -4.74 -11.95 0.32
N VAL A 59 -3.42 -12.03 0.17
CA VAL A 59 -2.72 -12.01 -1.12
C VAL A 59 -3.03 -13.27 -1.93
N LEU A 60 -2.95 -14.45 -1.30
CA LEU A 60 -3.22 -15.72 -1.99
C LEU A 60 -4.68 -15.84 -2.45
N ALA A 61 -5.64 -15.31 -1.69
CA ALA A 61 -7.05 -15.30 -2.07
C ALA A 61 -7.28 -14.51 -3.36
N VAL A 62 -6.67 -13.34 -3.50
CA VAL A 62 -6.76 -12.54 -4.74
C VAL A 62 -6.12 -13.27 -5.91
N LEU A 63 -4.97 -13.94 -5.72
CA LEU A 63 -4.37 -14.75 -6.78
C LEU A 63 -5.29 -15.90 -7.22
N VAL A 64 -5.96 -16.57 -6.28
CA VAL A 64 -6.95 -17.61 -6.61
C VAL A 64 -8.10 -16.99 -7.40
N LEU A 65 -8.64 -15.84 -7.00
CA LEU A 65 -9.71 -15.17 -7.74
C LEU A 65 -9.27 -14.71 -9.13
N GLN A 66 -8.06 -14.16 -9.27
CA GLN A 66 -7.47 -13.82 -10.57
C GLN A 66 -7.38 -15.06 -11.46
N LYS A 67 -6.94 -16.20 -10.92
CA LYS A 67 -6.92 -17.47 -11.66
C LYS A 67 -8.31 -17.87 -12.14
N GLN A 68 -9.33 -17.78 -11.29
CA GLN A 68 -10.70 -18.11 -11.66
C GLN A 68 -11.28 -17.16 -12.72
N ALA A 69 -10.77 -15.93 -12.80
CA ALA A 69 -11.11 -15.00 -13.87
C ALA A 69 -10.31 -15.20 -15.17
N GLY A 70 -9.41 -16.18 -15.23
CA GLY A 70 -8.54 -16.45 -16.37
C GLY A 70 -7.32 -15.52 -16.47
N LEU A 71 -6.98 -14.81 -15.39
CA LEU A 71 -5.83 -13.90 -15.33
C LEU A 71 -4.54 -14.62 -14.91
N VAL A 72 -4.62 -15.81 -14.32
CA VAL A 72 -3.42 -16.61 -14.01
C VAL A 72 -3.32 -17.75 -15.02
N LEU A 73 -2.24 -17.77 -15.82
CA LEU A 73 -2.08 -18.72 -16.92
C LEU A 73 -0.99 -19.77 -16.64
N GLY A 74 -1.25 -20.99 -17.11
CA GLY A 74 -0.21 -21.94 -17.50
C GLY A 74 0.64 -22.56 -16.39
N GLY A 75 0.06 -22.91 -15.24
CA GLY A 75 0.72 -23.68 -14.17
C GLY A 75 1.87 -22.98 -13.44
N ALA A 76 2.47 -21.95 -14.03
CA ALA A 76 3.61 -21.19 -13.53
C ALA A 76 3.21 -19.90 -12.80
N GLY A 77 1.95 -19.75 -12.39
CA GLY A 77 1.51 -18.60 -11.59
C GLY A 77 1.65 -17.22 -12.28
N ARG A 78 1.79 -17.17 -13.62
CA ARG A 78 1.94 -15.90 -14.34
C ARG A 78 0.62 -15.14 -14.30
N THR A 79 0.61 -13.98 -13.65
CA THR A 79 -0.50 -13.02 -13.72
C THR A 79 -0.04 -11.73 -14.39
N PRO A 80 -0.82 -11.17 -15.34
CA PRO A 80 -0.53 -9.87 -15.93
C PRO A 80 -0.82 -8.71 -14.96
N ILE A 81 -1.42 -8.99 -13.79
CA ILE A 81 -1.76 -7.98 -12.78
C ILE A 81 -1.10 -8.37 -11.45
N PRO A 82 0.12 -7.89 -11.19
CA PRO A 82 0.82 -8.10 -9.92
C PRO A 82 -0.05 -7.71 -8.72
N VAL A 83 0.03 -8.49 -7.64
CA VAL A 83 -0.71 -8.20 -6.40
C VAL A 83 0.21 -7.47 -5.43
N ALA A 84 -0.22 -6.29 -4.98
CA ALA A 84 0.49 -5.47 -4.01
C ALA A 84 -0.30 -5.42 -2.69
N PRO A 85 0.18 -6.05 -1.61
CA PRO A 85 -0.44 -5.89 -0.30
C PRO A 85 -0.26 -4.45 0.18
N LEU A 86 -1.32 -3.86 0.75
CA LEU A 86 -1.29 -2.55 1.38
C LEU A 86 -1.44 -2.71 2.90
N PHE A 87 -0.38 -2.31 3.61
CA PHE A 87 -0.35 -2.28 5.09
C PHE A 87 -0.66 -0.86 5.57
N GLU A 88 -1.76 -0.72 6.31
CA GLU A 88 -2.38 0.59 6.61
C GLU A 88 -2.35 0.95 8.09
N THR A 89 -2.40 -0.01 9.02
CA THR A 89 -2.37 0.26 10.46
C THR A 89 -0.96 0.10 11.03
N ILE A 90 -0.73 0.58 12.27
CA ILE A 90 0.55 0.39 12.96
C ILE A 90 0.83 -1.11 13.16
N GLU A 91 -0.19 -1.88 13.52
CA GLU A 91 -0.08 -3.32 13.69
C GLU A 91 0.26 -4.01 12.36
N ASP A 92 -0.41 -3.64 11.27
CA ASP A 92 -0.15 -4.22 9.95
C ASP A 92 1.28 -3.92 9.48
N LEU A 93 1.79 -2.71 9.72
CA LEU A 93 3.18 -2.33 9.39
C LEU A 93 4.20 -3.18 10.16
N ARG A 94 3.95 -3.46 11.44
CA ARG A 94 4.81 -4.32 12.28
C ARG A 94 4.80 -5.78 11.83
N HIS A 95 3.69 -6.25 11.27
CA HIS A 95 3.53 -7.62 10.76
C HIS A 95 3.91 -7.78 9.28
N ALA A 96 4.07 -6.68 8.54
CA ALA A 96 4.35 -6.70 7.11
C ALA A 96 5.58 -7.56 6.73
N PRO A 97 6.73 -7.49 7.44
CA PRO A 97 7.89 -8.32 7.13
C PRO A 97 7.60 -9.83 7.25
N GLN A 98 6.86 -10.24 8.29
CA GLN A 98 6.50 -11.63 8.52
C GLN A 98 5.53 -12.13 7.45
N VAL A 99 4.57 -11.29 7.04
CA VAL A 99 3.64 -11.62 5.95
C VAL A 99 4.40 -11.81 4.63
N LEU A 100 5.34 -10.90 4.31
CA LEU A 100 6.14 -11.00 3.11
C LEU A 100 7.06 -12.22 3.13
N ASP A 101 7.71 -12.50 4.26
CA ASP A 101 8.59 -13.66 4.43
C ASP A 101 7.81 -14.97 4.23
N ALA A 102 6.65 -15.09 4.88
CA ALA A 102 5.78 -16.25 4.73
C ALA A 102 5.32 -16.46 3.28
N LEU A 103 4.98 -15.38 2.57
CA LEU A 103 4.61 -15.44 1.16
C LEU A 103 5.80 -15.92 0.30
N LEU A 104 6.97 -15.32 0.44
CA LEU A 104 8.14 -15.65 -0.38
C LEU A 104 8.73 -17.03 -0.09
N ALA A 105 8.52 -17.56 1.12
CA ALA A 105 8.89 -18.93 1.49
C ALA A 105 8.02 -20.00 0.79
N MET A 106 6.85 -19.64 0.26
CA MET A 106 5.98 -20.59 -0.44
C MET A 106 6.41 -20.74 -1.90
N PRO A 107 6.77 -21.95 -2.39
CA PRO A 107 7.20 -22.16 -3.77
C PRO A 107 6.19 -21.67 -4.81
N ALA A 108 4.90 -21.92 -4.58
CA ALA A 108 3.83 -21.48 -5.48
C ALA A 108 3.77 -19.95 -5.63
N TYR A 109 3.98 -19.19 -4.55
CA TYR A 109 4.02 -17.73 -4.62
C TYR A 109 5.36 -17.23 -5.18
N ARG A 110 6.48 -17.89 -4.86
CA ARG A 110 7.78 -17.56 -5.42
C ARG A 110 7.76 -17.59 -6.95
N GLN A 111 7.12 -18.60 -7.55
CA GLN A 111 6.94 -18.70 -9.00
C GLN A 111 6.15 -17.52 -9.59
N VAL A 112 5.11 -17.05 -8.89
CA VAL A 112 4.34 -15.86 -9.30
C VAL A 112 5.25 -14.62 -9.35
N VAL A 113 6.10 -14.44 -8.33
CA VAL A 113 7.04 -13.31 -8.26
C VAL A 113 8.15 -13.42 -9.31
N GLU A 114 8.68 -14.62 -9.56
CA GLU A 114 9.66 -14.88 -10.62
C GLU A 114 9.10 -14.56 -12.01
N ALA A 115 7.86 -14.97 -12.28
CA ALA A 115 7.14 -14.64 -13.50
C ALA A 115 6.96 -13.13 -13.73
N GLN A 116 7.07 -12.32 -12.67
CA GLN A 116 6.99 -10.86 -12.67
C GLN A 116 8.37 -10.18 -12.64
N GLY A 117 9.43 -10.92 -13.00
CA GLY A 117 10.80 -10.40 -13.03
C GLY A 117 11.49 -10.39 -11.67
N SER A 118 11.03 -11.22 -10.73
CA SER A 118 11.53 -11.30 -9.35
C SER A 118 11.45 -9.96 -8.61
N ILE A 119 10.36 -9.22 -8.81
CA ILE A 119 10.08 -7.96 -8.11
C ILE A 119 8.75 -8.09 -7.37
N GLN A 120 8.79 -7.95 -6.05
CA GLN A 120 7.59 -7.83 -5.22
C GLN A 120 7.27 -6.35 -4.97
N GLU A 121 6.05 -5.93 -5.31
CA GLU A 121 5.54 -4.61 -4.93
C GLU A 121 4.81 -4.70 -3.58
N VAL A 122 5.10 -3.78 -2.66
CA VAL A 122 4.38 -3.63 -1.38
C VAL A 122 3.95 -2.19 -1.25
N MET A 123 2.67 -1.95 -0.97
CA MET A 123 2.15 -0.61 -0.74
C MET A 123 2.14 -0.30 0.75
N ILE A 124 2.53 0.93 1.10
CA ILE A 124 2.56 1.41 2.48
C ILE A 124 1.64 2.62 2.63
N GLY A 125 0.73 2.54 3.62
CA GLY A 125 -0.26 3.58 3.91
C GLY A 125 0.26 4.58 4.94
N TYR A 126 0.34 5.86 4.57
CA TYR A 126 0.78 6.93 5.47
C TYR A 126 -0.38 7.56 6.25
N SER A 127 -1.45 7.94 5.55
CA SER A 127 -2.60 8.62 6.17
C SER A 127 -3.32 7.71 7.16
N ASP A 128 -3.57 6.47 6.78
CA ASP A 128 -4.28 5.50 7.62
C ASP A 128 -3.47 5.12 8.87
N SER A 129 -2.15 4.93 8.75
CA SER A 129 -1.30 4.63 9.90
C SER A 129 -1.18 5.84 10.84
N SER A 130 -1.21 7.06 10.29
CA SER A 130 -1.27 8.29 11.08
C SER A 130 -2.61 8.47 11.78
N LYS A 131 -3.72 8.01 11.18
CA LYS A 131 -5.05 7.98 11.82
C LYS A 131 -5.10 6.96 12.98
N ASP A 132 -4.32 5.88 12.87
CA ASP A 132 -4.25 4.85 13.90
C ASP A 132 -3.35 5.26 15.09
N GLY A 133 -2.13 5.75 14.82
CA GLY A 133 -1.10 5.96 15.85
C GLY A 133 -0.52 7.36 15.97
N GLY A 134 -1.01 8.33 15.21
CA GLY A 134 -0.43 9.67 15.13
C GLY A 134 0.80 9.74 14.21
N ILE A 135 1.14 10.94 13.75
CA ILE A 135 2.13 11.16 12.66
C ILE A 135 3.56 10.73 13.01
N LEU A 136 3.99 10.91 14.27
CA LEU A 136 5.36 10.58 14.68
C LEU A 136 5.54 9.06 14.72
N THR A 137 4.63 8.37 15.42
CA THR A 137 4.61 6.92 15.53
C THR A 137 4.48 6.27 14.16
N SER A 138 3.55 6.75 13.32
CA SER A 138 3.36 6.20 11.98
C SER A 138 4.61 6.35 11.11
N SER A 139 5.28 7.51 11.16
CA SER A 139 6.53 7.74 10.42
C SER A 139 7.65 6.81 10.88
N TRP A 140 7.78 6.57 12.19
CA TRP A 140 8.78 5.66 12.73
C TRP A 140 8.50 4.20 12.38
N GLU A 141 7.25 3.75 12.51
CA GLU A 141 6.85 2.40 12.15
C GLU A 141 6.96 2.14 10.65
N LEU A 142 6.66 3.13 9.80
CA LEU A 142 6.92 3.06 8.37
C LEU A 142 8.42 2.94 8.06
N TYR A 143 9.28 3.66 8.77
CA TYR A 143 10.73 3.54 8.60
C TYR A 143 11.21 2.11 8.94
N LYS A 144 10.81 1.60 10.11
CA LYS A 144 11.14 0.23 10.56
C LYS A 144 10.61 -0.84 9.59
N ALA A 145 9.34 -0.73 9.18
CA ALA A 145 8.70 -1.69 8.29
C ALA A 145 9.39 -1.75 6.92
N GLN A 146 9.72 -0.60 6.33
CA GLN A 146 10.40 -0.54 5.04
C GLN A 146 11.80 -1.17 5.09
N ALA A 147 12.59 -0.87 6.14
CA ALA A 147 13.90 -1.47 6.32
C ALA A 147 13.81 -3.00 6.49
N ALA A 148 12.86 -3.47 7.29
CA ALA A 148 12.64 -4.91 7.51
C ALA A 148 12.14 -5.62 6.24
N LEU A 149 11.21 -5.02 5.49
CA LEU A 149 10.74 -5.55 4.19
C LEU A 149 11.89 -5.65 3.18
N ALA A 150 12.77 -4.64 3.12
CA ALA A 150 13.93 -4.67 2.24
C ALA A 150 14.90 -5.80 2.62
N GLN A 151 15.09 -6.05 3.92
CA GLN A 151 15.92 -7.16 4.39
C GLN A 151 15.30 -8.52 4.06
N VAL A 152 13.99 -8.69 4.24
CA VAL A 152 13.27 -9.92 3.84
C VAL A 152 13.41 -10.15 2.34
N ALA A 153 13.15 -9.14 1.52
CA ALA A 153 13.29 -9.23 0.07
C ALA A 153 14.71 -9.64 -0.34
N LYS A 154 15.73 -9.05 0.29
CA LYS A 154 17.15 -9.42 0.08
C LYS A 154 17.43 -10.87 0.45
N ASN A 155 16.92 -11.36 1.58
CA ASN A 155 17.11 -12.74 2.04
C ASN A 155 16.53 -13.76 1.05
N HIS A 156 15.43 -13.42 0.38
CA HIS A 156 14.77 -14.27 -0.63
C HIS A 156 15.29 -14.03 -2.07
N GLY A 157 16.26 -13.12 -2.25
CA GLY A 157 16.80 -12.77 -3.55
C GLY A 157 15.75 -12.16 -4.50
N VAL A 158 14.80 -11.38 -3.97
CA VAL A 158 13.80 -10.64 -4.75
C VAL A 158 14.04 -9.14 -4.66
N GLY A 159 13.77 -8.42 -5.75
CA GLY A 159 13.68 -6.98 -5.71
C GLY A 159 12.42 -6.53 -4.97
N LEU A 160 12.54 -5.51 -4.13
CA LEU A 160 11.40 -4.84 -3.51
C LEU A 160 11.08 -3.56 -4.30
N ARG A 161 9.80 -3.31 -4.55
CA ARG A 161 9.32 -1.99 -5.00
C ARG A 161 8.31 -1.49 -3.98
N LEU A 162 8.67 -0.44 -3.26
CA LEU A 162 7.75 0.22 -2.35
C LEU A 162 6.82 1.15 -3.13
N PHE A 163 5.51 0.97 -2.90
CA PHE A 163 4.46 1.82 -3.41
C PHE A 163 3.98 2.74 -2.28
N HIS A 164 4.40 4.00 -2.35
CA HIS A 164 4.07 5.02 -1.38
C HIS A 164 2.64 5.55 -1.61
N GLY A 165 1.77 5.30 -0.64
CA GLY A 165 0.39 5.79 -0.63
C GLY A 165 0.26 7.30 -0.37
N ARG A 166 -0.98 7.78 -0.32
CA ARG A 166 -1.29 9.19 -0.02
C ARG A 166 -0.94 9.53 1.43
N GLY A 167 -0.48 10.76 1.66
CA GLY A 167 -0.27 11.29 3.01
C GLY A 167 1.17 11.41 3.47
N GLY A 168 2.10 10.72 2.83
CA GLY A 168 3.52 10.81 3.15
C GLY A 168 4.13 12.13 2.68
N THR A 169 5.26 12.52 3.30
CA THR A 169 6.12 13.63 2.86
C THR A 169 6.47 13.54 1.37
N VAL A 170 6.58 12.30 0.84
CA VAL A 170 6.84 11.98 -0.57
C VAL A 170 5.70 12.41 -1.51
N GLY A 171 4.44 12.33 -1.07
CA GLY A 171 3.25 12.51 -1.93
C GLY A 171 2.46 13.81 -1.73
N ARG A 172 2.68 14.54 -0.62
CA ARG A 172 1.89 15.74 -0.28
C ARG A 172 2.42 17.05 -0.88
N GLY A 173 3.63 17.08 -1.43
CA GLY A 173 4.25 18.34 -1.87
C GLY A 173 4.47 19.37 -0.73
N GLY A 174 4.19 19.00 0.53
CA GLY A 174 4.34 19.85 1.72
C GLY A 174 5.78 19.96 2.22
N GLY A 175 6.71 19.22 1.60
CA GLY A 175 8.15 19.34 1.72
C GLY A 175 8.81 18.89 0.40
N PRO A 176 10.12 19.10 0.21
CA PRO A 176 10.78 18.72 -1.04
C PRO A 176 10.69 17.21 -1.26
N SER A 177 9.95 16.77 -2.30
CA SER A 177 9.80 15.33 -2.62
C SER A 177 11.17 14.65 -2.82
N HIS A 178 12.16 15.42 -3.26
CA HIS A 178 13.55 15.02 -3.36
C HIS A 178 14.14 14.59 -2.00
N GLU A 179 14.05 15.42 -0.97
CA GLU A 179 14.57 15.10 0.37
C GLU A 179 13.82 13.92 1.00
N ALA A 180 12.51 13.84 0.78
CA ALA A 180 11.71 12.73 1.30
C ALA A 180 12.10 11.37 0.69
N ILE A 181 12.55 11.35 -0.57
CA ILE A 181 13.06 10.14 -1.23
C ILE A 181 14.47 9.81 -0.70
N LEU A 182 15.33 10.80 -0.51
CA LEU A 182 16.67 10.60 0.06
C LEU A 182 16.63 10.09 1.51
N ALA A 183 15.62 10.49 2.28
CA ALA A 183 15.44 10.09 3.67
C ALA A 183 14.84 8.68 3.85
N GLN A 184 14.55 7.95 2.76
CA GLN A 184 14.07 6.57 2.88
C GLN A 184 15.18 5.66 3.44
N PRO A 185 14.83 4.58 4.17
CA PRO A 185 15.83 3.68 4.72
C PRO A 185 16.76 3.12 3.62
N PRO A 186 18.07 2.91 3.90
CA PRO A 186 19.00 2.38 2.92
C PRO A 186 18.53 1.05 2.31
N GLY A 187 18.69 0.91 0.98
CA GLY A 187 18.32 -0.31 0.25
C GLY A 187 16.84 -0.46 -0.09
N THR A 188 15.98 0.48 0.30
CA THR A 188 14.54 0.43 0.02
C THR A 188 14.15 0.98 -1.35
N VAL A 189 14.94 1.91 -1.91
CA VAL A 189 14.69 2.51 -3.23
C VAL A 189 15.25 1.62 -4.34
N ALA A 190 16.55 1.32 -4.35
CA ALA A 190 17.18 0.40 -5.32
C ALA A 190 16.71 0.61 -6.78
N CYS A 191 16.73 1.85 -7.25
CA CYS A 191 16.27 2.36 -8.55
C CYS A 191 14.77 2.16 -8.84
N ARG A 192 13.96 1.89 -7.82
CA ARG A 192 12.53 1.56 -7.93
C ARG A 192 11.74 2.33 -6.89
N ILE A 193 10.87 3.21 -7.36
CA ILE A 193 9.88 3.85 -6.50
C ILE A 193 8.56 3.93 -7.24
N LYS A 194 7.47 3.83 -6.50
CA LYS A 194 6.12 4.11 -7.01
C LYS A 194 5.43 5.02 -6.01
N ILE A 195 4.90 6.14 -6.47
CA ILE A 195 4.34 7.18 -5.60
C ILE A 195 2.92 7.47 -6.06
N THR A 196 2.01 7.60 -5.10
CA THR A 196 0.68 8.15 -5.37
C THR A 196 0.76 9.67 -5.33
N GLU A 197 0.62 10.33 -6.48
CA GLU A 197 0.41 11.77 -6.53
C GLU A 197 -1.02 12.09 -6.11
N GLN A 198 -1.17 12.94 -5.11
CA GLN A 198 -2.49 13.33 -4.66
C GLN A 198 -3.13 14.31 -5.64
N GLY A 199 -4.44 14.20 -5.86
CA GLY A 199 -5.17 15.03 -6.83
C GLY A 199 -4.99 16.54 -6.58
N GLU A 200 -4.96 16.94 -5.30
CA GLU A 200 -4.72 18.31 -4.86
C GLU A 200 -3.32 18.86 -5.21
N VAL A 201 -2.36 17.99 -5.53
CA VAL A 201 -0.96 18.35 -5.88
C VAL A 201 -0.73 18.30 -7.41
N VAL A 202 -1.63 17.68 -8.18
CA VAL A 202 -1.41 17.47 -9.62
C VAL A 202 -1.21 18.78 -10.36
N SER A 203 -2.02 19.81 -10.05
CA SER A 203 -1.92 21.11 -10.72
C SER A 203 -0.59 21.82 -10.42
N SER A 204 -0.15 21.79 -9.17
CA SER A 204 1.10 22.45 -8.77
C SER A 204 2.34 21.76 -9.31
N LYS A 205 2.31 20.44 -9.56
CA LYS A 205 3.44 19.69 -10.13
C LYS A 205 3.44 19.60 -11.64
N TYR A 206 2.28 19.55 -12.29
CA TYR A 206 2.18 19.10 -13.69
C TYR A 206 1.41 20.03 -14.63
N SER A 207 0.82 21.15 -14.16
CA SER A 207 0.04 22.04 -15.04
C SER A 207 0.87 22.84 -16.05
N LEU A 208 2.16 23.09 -15.77
CA LEU A 208 3.06 23.81 -16.68
C LEU A 208 4.22 22.89 -17.10
N PRO A 209 4.55 22.77 -18.41
CA PRO A 209 5.61 21.86 -18.88
C PRO A 209 6.95 22.01 -18.15
N ALA A 210 7.38 23.25 -17.87
CA ALA A 210 8.63 23.51 -17.15
C ALA A 210 8.60 22.99 -15.69
N ILE A 211 7.46 23.12 -15.02
CA ILE A 211 7.28 22.63 -13.64
C ILE A 211 7.16 21.10 -13.64
N ALA A 212 6.46 20.52 -14.62
CA ALA A 212 6.38 19.08 -14.81
C ALA A 212 7.76 18.46 -15.03
N GLN A 213 8.57 19.05 -15.91
CA GLN A 213 9.94 18.62 -16.15
C GLN A 213 10.77 18.70 -14.85
N ARG A 214 10.68 19.81 -14.11
CA ARG A 214 11.40 19.96 -12.84
C ARG A 214 10.97 18.92 -11.80
N SER A 215 9.67 18.62 -11.72
CA SER A 215 9.14 17.60 -10.81
C SER A 215 9.69 16.21 -11.12
N LEU A 216 9.71 15.84 -12.41
CA LEU A 216 10.29 14.57 -12.87
C LEU A 216 11.81 14.51 -12.67
N GLU A 217 12.52 15.62 -12.92
CA GLU A 217 13.95 15.75 -12.70
C GLU A 217 14.31 15.52 -11.22
N LEU A 218 13.59 16.18 -10.30
CA LEU A 218 13.80 16.03 -8.85
C LEU A 218 13.53 14.60 -8.39
N ALA A 219 12.43 13.98 -8.84
CA ALA A 219 12.14 12.59 -8.49
C ALA A 219 13.22 11.63 -9.03
N THR A 220 13.64 11.82 -10.28
CA THR A 220 14.66 10.97 -10.92
C THR A 220 16.01 11.10 -10.23
N SER A 221 16.45 12.34 -9.98
CA SER A 221 17.71 12.64 -9.26
C SER A 221 17.72 12.00 -7.88
N ALA A 222 16.64 12.14 -7.12
CA ALA A 222 16.54 11.58 -5.78
C ALA A 222 16.57 10.05 -5.80
N VAL A 223 15.86 9.41 -6.73
CA VAL A 223 15.86 7.94 -6.86
C VAL A 223 17.25 7.42 -7.20
N LEU A 224 17.94 8.04 -8.16
CA LEU A 224 19.30 7.65 -8.53
C LEU A 224 20.26 7.82 -7.35
N THR A 225 20.21 8.97 -6.68
CA THR A 225 21.07 9.28 -5.53
C THR A 225 20.83 8.34 -4.35
N ALA A 226 19.58 8.10 -3.97
CA ALA A 226 19.20 7.18 -2.89
C ALA A 226 19.54 5.70 -3.21
N SER A 227 19.82 5.38 -4.46
CA SER A 227 20.19 4.02 -4.90
C SER A 227 21.69 3.79 -4.94
N LEU A 228 22.50 4.84 -4.80
CA LEU A 228 23.94 4.70 -4.61
C LEU A 228 24.23 4.10 -3.23
N PRO A 229 25.33 3.35 -3.07
CA PRO A 229 25.76 2.89 -1.75
C PRO A 229 25.89 4.07 -0.79
N SER A 230 25.06 4.10 0.25
CA SER A 230 25.17 5.09 1.30
C SER A 230 26.30 4.68 2.26
N HIS A 231 27.14 5.66 2.61
CA HIS A 231 28.13 5.54 3.67
C HIS A 231 27.65 6.13 4.99
N GLU A 232 26.46 6.71 5.03
CA GLU A 232 25.90 7.32 6.24
C GLU A 232 25.29 6.24 7.14
N SER A 233 25.95 6.00 8.26
CA SER A 233 25.40 5.25 9.38
C SER A 233 24.97 6.21 10.48
N HIS A 234 23.71 6.15 10.91
CA HIS A 234 23.28 6.85 12.10
C HIS A 234 23.67 6.05 13.35
N PRO A 235 24.00 6.72 14.47
CA PRO A 235 24.26 6.03 15.73
C PRO A 235 23.06 5.18 16.18
N GLU A 236 23.31 3.96 16.64
CA GLU A 236 22.25 3.02 17.04
C GLU A 236 21.33 3.59 18.14
N HIS A 237 21.88 4.38 19.06
CA HIS A 237 21.11 5.04 20.13
C HIS A 237 20.02 5.99 19.60
N TRP A 238 20.09 6.46 18.35
CA TRP A 238 19.00 7.24 17.75
C TRP A 238 17.73 6.40 17.58
N ASN A 239 17.87 5.10 17.26
CA ASN A 239 16.74 4.20 17.14
C ASN A 239 16.08 3.97 18.51
N GLU A 240 16.87 3.85 19.58
CA GLU A 240 16.38 3.72 20.95
C GLU A 240 15.59 4.97 21.40
N VAL A 241 16.12 6.15 21.09
CA VAL A 241 15.45 7.43 21.35
C VAL A 241 14.15 7.54 20.54
N MET A 242 14.19 7.20 19.26
CA MET A 242 13.00 7.21 18.40
C MET A 242 11.94 6.23 18.88
N GLU A 243 12.31 5.05 19.37
CA GLU A 243 11.38 4.08 19.95
C GLU A 243 10.70 4.66 21.20
N ALA A 244 11.46 5.28 22.10
CA ALA A 244 10.92 5.90 23.30
C ALA A 244 9.99 7.09 23.00
N ILE A 245 10.34 7.94 22.03
CA ILE A 245 9.50 9.08 21.60
C ILE A 245 8.23 8.56 20.91
N SER A 246 8.37 7.56 20.03
CA SER A 246 7.25 6.93 19.32
C SER A 246 6.23 6.34 20.28
N ALA A 247 6.67 5.61 21.31
CA ALA A 247 5.78 5.05 22.33
C ALA A 247 4.99 6.15 23.05
N ARG A 248 5.67 7.22 23.52
CA ARG A 248 5.00 8.35 24.19
C ARG A 248 4.05 9.11 23.28
N ALA A 249 4.41 9.30 22.01
CA ALA A 249 3.57 9.97 21.03
C ALA A 249 2.31 9.16 20.70
N PHE A 250 2.44 7.83 20.62
CA PHE A 250 1.32 6.92 20.42
C PHE A 250 0.31 7.01 21.56
N ASP A 251 0.79 6.91 22.80
CA ASP A 251 -0.05 7.01 24.00
C ASP A 251 -0.74 8.37 24.08
N ALA A 252 0.00 9.45 23.84
CA ALA A 252 -0.57 10.81 23.84
C ALA A 252 -1.64 11.00 22.76
N TYR A 253 -1.39 10.53 21.53
CA TYR A 253 -2.35 10.62 20.43
C TYR A 253 -3.63 9.84 20.75
N ARG A 254 -3.50 8.58 21.19
CA ARG A 254 -4.66 7.74 21.51
C ARG A 254 -5.40 8.21 22.75
N GLY A 255 -4.69 8.71 23.76
CA GLY A 255 -5.29 9.33 24.94
C GLY A 255 -6.27 10.44 24.57
N VAL A 256 -5.93 11.26 23.57
CA VAL A 256 -6.82 12.32 23.06
C VAL A 256 -7.90 11.74 22.15
N VAL A 257 -7.52 11.04 21.08
CA VAL A 257 -8.42 10.70 19.98
C VAL A 257 -9.35 9.53 20.30
N ARG A 258 -8.92 8.60 21.15
CA ARG A 258 -9.64 7.35 21.46
C ARG A 258 -10.21 7.34 22.86
N GLU A 259 -9.46 7.86 23.83
CA GLU A 259 -9.78 7.68 25.25
C GLU A 259 -10.50 8.89 25.88
N THR A 260 -10.41 10.08 25.27
CA THR A 260 -11.08 11.28 25.78
C THR A 260 -12.60 11.20 25.54
N PRO A 261 -13.43 11.19 26.60
CA PRO A 261 -14.88 11.20 26.44
C PRO A 261 -15.35 12.46 25.70
N GLY A 262 -16.24 12.29 24.72
CA GLY A 262 -16.79 13.40 23.95
C GLY A 262 -15.89 13.91 22.81
N PHE A 263 -14.69 13.35 22.59
CA PHE A 263 -13.82 13.77 21.48
C PHE A 263 -14.52 13.72 20.12
N LEU A 264 -15.25 12.63 19.84
CA LEU A 264 -16.01 12.48 18.60
C LEU A 264 -17.07 13.56 18.43
N GLU A 265 -17.81 13.88 19.50
CA GLU A 265 -18.82 14.93 19.47
C GLU A 265 -18.18 16.29 19.19
N TYR A 266 -17.08 16.60 19.89
CA TYR A 266 -16.30 17.80 19.62
C TYR A 266 -15.80 17.86 18.17
N PHE A 267 -15.24 16.76 17.64
CA PHE A 267 -14.75 16.70 16.27
C PHE A 267 -15.86 16.98 15.24
N HIS A 268 -17.04 16.40 15.43
CA HIS A 268 -18.20 16.64 14.57
C HIS A 268 -18.74 18.09 14.69
N GLN A 269 -18.69 18.70 15.88
CA GLN A 269 -19.17 20.08 16.08
C GLN A 269 -18.14 21.15 15.66
N ALA A 270 -16.85 20.86 15.78
CA ALA A 270 -15.77 21.80 15.54
C ALA A 270 -15.25 21.77 14.10
N THR A 271 -15.62 20.75 13.31
CA THR A 271 -15.14 20.59 11.93
C THR A 271 -16.31 20.41 10.97
N PRO A 272 -16.16 20.78 9.68
CA PRO A 272 -17.23 20.62 8.69
C PRO A 272 -17.32 19.18 8.16
N VAL A 273 -16.95 18.17 8.96
CA VAL A 273 -16.79 16.79 8.47
C VAL A 273 -18.11 16.22 7.95
N ASP A 274 -19.23 16.56 8.59
CA ASP A 274 -20.56 16.11 8.18
C ASP A 274 -21.04 16.86 6.94
N GLU A 275 -20.81 18.18 6.87
CA GLU A 275 -21.11 18.99 5.69
C GLU A 275 -20.34 18.51 4.47
N LEU A 276 -19.05 18.16 4.63
CA LEU A 276 -18.23 17.61 3.54
C LEU A 276 -18.80 16.31 2.96
N GLN A 277 -19.54 15.51 3.73
CA GLN A 277 -20.21 14.30 3.23
C GLN A 277 -21.40 14.63 2.32
N HIS A 278 -22.06 15.76 2.56
CA HIS A 278 -23.20 16.23 1.78
C HIS A 278 -22.79 16.97 0.50
N LEU A 279 -21.55 17.48 0.46
CA LEU A 279 -21.01 18.12 -0.72
C LEU A 279 -20.61 17.06 -1.76
N GLN A 280 -21.00 17.27 -3.02
CA GLN A 280 -20.63 16.42 -4.16
C GLN A 280 -19.18 16.65 -4.62
N ILE A 281 -18.24 16.74 -3.67
CA ILE A 281 -16.82 16.98 -3.94
C ILE A 281 -16.10 15.66 -4.27
N GLY A 282 -16.51 14.56 -3.65
CA GLY A 282 -15.93 13.22 -3.86
C GLY A 282 -16.93 12.26 -4.49
N SER A 283 -16.43 11.31 -5.29
CA SER A 283 -17.24 10.20 -5.84
C SER A 283 -17.44 9.04 -4.86
N ARG A 284 -16.72 9.04 -3.73
CA ARG A 284 -16.76 7.99 -2.71
C ARG A 284 -17.57 8.43 -1.50
N PRO A 285 -18.33 7.52 -0.87
CA PRO A 285 -18.97 7.80 0.42
C PRO A 285 -17.90 8.07 1.48
N ALA A 286 -18.16 9.04 2.35
CA ALA A 286 -17.22 9.49 3.39
C ALA A 286 -17.11 8.53 4.60
N LYS A 287 -17.89 7.44 4.64
CA LYS A 287 -17.83 6.40 5.69
C LYS A 287 -17.94 5.00 5.09
N ARG A 288 -17.20 4.04 5.67
CA ARG A 288 -17.25 2.61 5.26
C ARG A 288 -18.55 1.91 5.68
N LYS A 289 -19.16 2.33 6.78
CA LYS A 289 -20.46 1.84 7.27
C LYS A 289 -21.45 3.01 7.46
N GLN A 290 -22.61 2.92 6.81
CA GLN A 290 -23.70 3.89 7.03
C GLN A 290 -24.13 3.88 8.50
N GLY A 291 -24.21 5.06 9.11
CA GLY A 291 -24.64 5.25 10.49
C GLY A 291 -23.55 5.09 11.56
N SER A 292 -22.33 4.71 11.21
CA SER A 292 -21.24 4.63 12.20
C SER A 292 -20.77 6.03 12.63
N LYS A 293 -20.55 6.19 13.94
CA LYS A 293 -19.92 7.35 14.56
C LYS A 293 -18.46 7.07 14.97
N SER A 294 -17.86 5.98 14.50
CA SER A 294 -16.46 5.65 14.81
C SER A 294 -15.47 6.37 13.89
N LEU A 295 -14.35 6.83 14.45
CA LEU A 295 -13.17 7.29 13.70
C LEU A 295 -12.56 6.21 12.79
N ASP A 296 -12.77 4.93 13.13
CA ASP A 296 -12.27 3.83 12.30
C ASP A 296 -13.01 3.72 10.97
N ASP A 297 -14.27 4.17 10.95
CA ASP A 297 -15.14 4.09 9.77
C ASP A 297 -15.12 5.37 8.92
N LEU A 298 -14.45 6.44 9.39
CA LEU A 298 -14.14 7.68 8.66
C LEU A 298 -12.97 7.51 7.67
#